data_AF-A0A2V5QIK7-F1
#
_entry.id   AF-A0A2V5QIK7-F1
#
_cell.length_a   1.000
_cell.length_b   1.000
_cell.length_c   1.000
_cell.angle_alpha   90.00
_cell.angle_beta   90.00
_cell.angle_gamma   90.00
#
_symmetry.space_group_name_H-M   'P 1'
#
loop_
_entity.id
_entity.type
_entity.pdbx_description
1 polymer ?
#
loop_
_entity_poly.entity_id
_entity_poly.type
_entity_poly.pdbx_seq_one_letter_code
_entity_poly.pdbx_strand_id
1 'polypeptide(L)'
;MKFYPVALPNYDEETATRLQIFLDNSDFGPGKIDGKMGEFFRKALISYKHAHAMPKTGAVDQWMLDQVPVTYTTYAIREEDLKLIGDVPGSHAEQARLKWLPYTSLLEFVAERFHSAETFIQKLNPGKNWEHLQP
;
A
#
# COMPACT_ATOMS: atom_id res chain seq x y z
N MET A 1 -10.08 -14.68 18.81
CA MET A 1 -9.94 -13.29 18.34
C MET A 1 -11.31 -12.63 18.43
N LYS A 2 -11.51 -11.56 19.23
CA LYS A 2 -12.81 -10.87 19.30
C LYS A 2 -13.01 -10.08 18.00
N PHE A 3 -14.12 -10.33 17.31
CA PHE A 3 -14.55 -9.51 16.17
C PHE A 3 -15.06 -8.17 16.74
N TYR A 4 -14.46 -7.06 16.31
CA TYR A 4 -14.95 -5.72 16.62
C TYR A 4 -15.68 -5.21 15.38
N PRO A 5 -17.02 -5.39 15.27
CA PRO A 5 -17.77 -4.85 14.16
C PRO A 5 -17.78 -3.33 14.32
N VAL A 6 -16.86 -2.65 13.63
CA VAL A 6 -16.89 -1.20 13.58
C VAL A 6 -17.14 -0.73 12.16
N ALA A 7 -18.26 -0.04 11.98
CA ALA A 7 -18.52 0.72 10.78
C ALA A 7 -17.44 1.80 10.68
N LEU A 8 -16.76 1.84 9.54
CA LEU A 8 -15.85 2.95 9.25
C LEU A 8 -16.71 4.06 8.64
N PRO A 9 -16.54 5.31 9.07
CA PRO A 9 -17.08 6.43 8.32
C PRO A 9 -16.59 6.38 6.86
N ASN A 10 -17.44 6.84 5.94
CA ASN A 10 -17.10 6.90 4.53
C ASN A 10 -16.28 8.18 4.28
N TYR A 11 -14.95 8.05 4.29
CA TYR A 11 -14.06 9.15 3.92
C TYR A 11 -13.79 9.15 2.41
N ASP A 12 -13.38 10.31 1.89
CA ASP A 12 -12.87 10.41 0.54
C ASP A 12 -11.56 9.62 0.37
N GLU A 13 -11.19 9.42 -0.90
CA GLU A 13 -10.01 8.64 -1.28
C GLU A 13 -8.71 9.22 -0.70
N GLU A 14 -8.56 10.55 -0.71
CA GLU A 14 -7.37 11.24 -0.18
C GLU A 14 -7.19 10.96 1.32
N THR A 15 -8.27 11.11 2.08
CA THR A 15 -8.26 10.86 3.53
C THR A 15 -7.98 9.38 3.81
N ALA A 16 -8.58 8.47 3.04
CA ALA A 16 -8.31 7.04 3.17
C ALA A 16 -6.84 6.71 2.87
N THR A 17 -6.26 7.28 1.81
CA THR A 17 -4.84 7.11 1.45
C THR A 17 -3.94 7.61 2.59
N ARG A 18 -4.20 8.80 3.15
CA ARG A 18 -3.41 9.34 4.28
C ARG A 18 -3.48 8.45 5.51
N LEU A 19 -4.66 7.90 5.84
CA LEU A 19 -4.80 6.99 6.97
C LEU A 19 -4.11 5.64 6.73
N GLN A 20 -4.13 5.13 5.49
CA GLN A 20 -3.37 3.93 5.13
C GLN A 20 -1.87 4.19 5.31
N ILE A 21 -1.35 5.30 4.78
CA ILE A 21 0.07 5.69 4.95
C ILE A 21 0.43 5.83 6.44
N PHE A 22 -0.43 6.44 7.24
CA PHE A 22 -0.20 6.58 8.69
C PHE A 22 -0.04 5.21 9.37
N LEU A 23 -0.94 4.28 9.09
CA LEU A 23 -0.90 2.94 9.68
C LEU A 23 0.31 2.15 9.19
N ASP A 24 0.63 2.24 7.90
CA ASP A 24 1.81 1.60 7.29
C ASP A 24 3.12 2.12 7.92
N ASN A 25 3.28 3.45 8.04
CA ASN A 25 4.41 4.08 8.73
C ASN A 25 4.49 3.76 10.23
N SER A 26 3.39 3.29 10.82
CA SER A 26 3.31 2.91 12.23
C SER A 26 3.52 1.41 12.45
N ASP A 27 3.92 0.64 11.43
CA ASP A 27 4.06 -0.83 11.44
C ASP A 27 2.74 -1.60 11.62
N PHE A 28 1.60 -0.99 11.25
CA PHE A 28 0.29 -1.64 11.23
C PHE A 28 -0.21 -1.75 9.79
N GLY A 29 0.25 -2.77 9.06
CA GLY A 29 -0.06 -2.97 7.64
C GLY A 29 -1.56 -2.94 7.32
N PRO A 30 -2.06 -1.89 6.62
CA PRO A 30 -3.48 -1.73 6.29
C PRO A 30 -3.91 -2.53 5.05
N GLY A 31 -3.05 -3.41 4.54
CA GLY A 31 -3.10 -3.93 3.18
C GLY A 31 -2.31 -3.04 2.23
N LYS A 32 -2.58 -3.14 0.92
CA LYS A 32 -2.00 -2.24 -0.08
C LYS A 32 -2.64 -0.86 0.04
N ILE A 33 -1.86 0.20 -0.14
CA ILE A 33 -2.36 1.57 -0.26
C ILE A 33 -3.13 1.68 -1.58
N ASP A 34 -4.44 1.83 -1.48
CA ASP A 34 -5.37 1.85 -2.61
C ASP A 34 -6.46 2.92 -2.47
N GLY A 35 -6.38 3.74 -1.42
CA GLY A 35 -7.35 4.80 -1.12
C GLY A 35 -8.69 4.28 -0.60
N LYS A 36 -8.74 3.03 -0.09
CA LYS A 36 -9.98 2.42 0.40
C LYS A 36 -9.88 1.92 1.83
N MET A 37 -10.90 2.24 2.62
CA MET A 37 -11.02 1.77 4.00
C MET A 37 -11.66 0.39 4.10
N GLY A 38 -10.93 -0.61 3.58
CA GLY A 38 -11.35 -2.01 3.52
C GLY A 38 -11.20 -2.79 4.84
N GLU A 39 -11.29 -4.12 4.73
CA GLU A 39 -11.17 -5.02 5.87
C GLU A 39 -9.79 -4.95 6.56
N PHE A 40 -8.71 -4.95 5.76
CA PHE A 40 -7.35 -4.89 6.30
C PHE A 40 -7.06 -3.57 6.99
N PHE A 41 -7.47 -2.43 6.41
CA PHE A 41 -7.42 -1.13 7.06
C PHE A 41 -8.11 -1.16 8.43
N ARG A 42 -9.34 -1.70 8.51
CA ARG A 42 -10.08 -1.81 9.78
C ARG A 42 -9.30 -2.59 10.82
N LYS A 43 -8.75 -3.76 10.44
CA LYS A 43 -7.97 -4.61 11.34
C LYS A 43 -6.70 -3.90 11.83
N ALA A 44 -6.01 -3.19 10.94
CA ALA A 44 -4.83 -2.40 11.27
C ALA A 44 -5.16 -1.28 12.26
N LEU A 45 -6.20 -0.48 12.00
CA LEU A 45 -6.64 0.60 12.91
C LEU A 45 -7.01 0.09 14.31
N ILE A 46 -7.77 -1.01 14.39
CA ILE A 46 -8.14 -1.61 15.68
C ILE A 46 -6.91 -2.14 16.43
N SER A 47 -5.95 -2.70 15.70
CA SER A 47 -4.70 -3.21 16.28
C SER A 47 -3.81 -2.05 16.76
N TYR A 48 -3.67 -0.99 15.98
CA TYR A 48 -2.97 0.24 16.34
C TYR A 48 -3.53 0.80 17.64
N LYS A 49 -4.85 1.01 17.69
CA LYS A 49 -5.52 1.54 18.88
C LYS A 49 -5.36 0.64 20.09
N HIS A 50 -5.45 -0.67 19.91
CA HIS A 50 -5.23 -1.62 20.99
C HIS A 50 -3.80 -1.53 21.56
N ALA A 51 -2.79 -1.48 20.69
CA ALA A 51 -1.40 -1.37 21.09
C ALA A 51 -1.11 -0.08 21.88
N HIS A 52 -1.87 0.98 21.60
CA HIS A 52 -1.75 2.28 22.25
C HIS A 52 -2.79 2.52 23.37
N ALA A 53 -3.45 1.46 23.87
CA ALA A 53 -4.47 1.54 24.93
C ALA A 53 -5.64 2.50 24.64
N MET A 54 -5.92 2.76 23.36
CA MET A 54 -7.04 3.57 22.90
C MET A 54 -8.33 2.73 22.77
N PRO A 55 -9.52 3.36 22.80
CA PRO A 55 -10.77 2.67 22.54
C PRO A 55 -10.77 1.98 21.17
N LYS A 56 -11.10 0.69 21.11
CA LYS A 56 -11.12 -0.14 19.88
C LYS A 56 -12.31 0.20 18.98
N THR A 57 -12.33 1.42 18.48
CA THR A 57 -13.34 1.96 17.57
C THR A 57 -12.70 2.23 16.21
N GLY A 58 -13.50 2.27 15.15
CA GLY A 58 -13.10 2.65 13.80
C GLY A 58 -13.23 4.15 13.53
N ALA A 59 -13.49 4.96 14.56
CA ALA A 59 -13.32 6.40 14.46
C ALA A 59 -11.84 6.70 14.21
N VAL A 60 -11.54 7.69 13.38
CA VAL A 60 -10.16 8.18 13.19
C VAL A 60 -10.10 9.60 13.70
N ASP A 61 -8.96 9.94 14.29
CA ASP A 61 -8.74 11.24 14.89
C ASP A 61 -7.89 12.10 13.95
N GLN A 62 -8.16 13.41 13.91
CA GLN A 62 -7.48 14.34 13.00
C GLN A 62 -5.95 14.27 13.12
N TRP A 63 -5.41 14.09 14.33
CA TRP A 63 -3.97 14.02 14.55
C TRP A 63 -3.28 12.86 13.80
N MET A 64 -4.01 11.79 13.47
CA MET A 64 -3.50 10.67 12.66
C MET A 64 -3.20 11.13 11.24
N LEU A 65 -4.08 11.95 10.67
CA LEU A 65 -3.88 12.57 9.36
C LEU A 65 -2.73 13.57 9.41
N ASP A 66 -2.60 14.32 10.50
CA ASP A 66 -1.55 15.33 10.66
C ASP A 66 -0.13 14.71 10.68
N GLN A 67 -0.01 13.40 10.94
CA GLN A 67 1.26 12.67 10.79
C GLN A 67 1.66 12.43 9.33
N VAL A 68 0.73 12.63 8.38
CA VAL A 68 0.95 12.49 6.94
C VAL A 68 0.64 13.82 6.25
N PRO A 69 1.56 14.80 6.34
CA PRO A 69 1.36 16.12 5.73
C PRO A 69 1.55 16.11 4.20
N VAL A 70 2.22 15.09 3.67
CA VAL A 70 2.45 14.90 2.23
C VAL A 70 2.04 13.48 1.86
N THR A 71 1.00 13.36 1.03
CA THR A 71 0.43 12.06 0.63
C THR A 71 1.17 11.44 -0.54
N TYR A 72 1.63 12.27 -1.49
CA TYR A 72 2.19 11.81 -2.76
C TYR A 72 3.61 12.30 -2.96
N THR A 73 4.38 11.49 -3.68
CA THR A 73 5.73 11.83 -4.12
C THR A 73 5.90 11.46 -5.59
N THR A 74 6.96 11.97 -6.22
CA THR A 74 7.33 11.61 -7.58
C THR A 74 8.53 10.69 -7.56
N TYR A 75 8.45 9.60 -8.32
CA TYR A 75 9.56 8.68 -8.55
C TYR A 75 9.92 8.68 -10.03
N ALA A 76 11.17 9.03 -10.34
CA ALA A 76 11.73 8.85 -11.67
C ALA A 76 12.33 7.44 -11.75
N ILE A 77 11.79 6.62 -12.65
CA ILE A 77 12.31 5.30 -12.95
C ILE A 77 13.71 5.46 -13.53
N ARG A 78 14.63 4.60 -13.12
CA ARG A 78 16.02 4.67 -13.54
C ARG A 78 16.42 3.41 -14.29
N GLU A 79 17.48 3.47 -15.07
CA GLU A 79 17.97 2.32 -15.82
C GLU A 79 18.33 1.13 -14.91
N GLU A 80 18.80 1.39 -13.68
CA GLU A 80 19.08 0.34 -12.71
C GLU A 80 17.86 -0.44 -12.25
N ASP A 81 16.67 0.17 -12.26
CA ASP A 81 15.42 -0.48 -11.85
C ASP A 81 15.06 -1.63 -12.79
N LEU A 82 15.45 -1.53 -14.07
CA LEU A 82 15.26 -2.59 -15.06
C LEU A 82 15.97 -3.89 -14.67
N LYS A 83 17.03 -3.83 -13.86
CA LYS A 83 17.76 -5.02 -13.39
C LYS A 83 16.99 -5.82 -12.35
N LEU A 84 15.95 -5.22 -11.76
CA LEU A 84 15.06 -5.86 -10.79
C LEU A 84 13.89 -6.59 -11.49
N ILE A 85 13.72 -6.36 -12.79
CA ILE A 85 12.62 -6.91 -13.58
C ILE A 85 13.07 -8.20 -14.27
N GLY A 86 12.22 -9.22 -14.27
CA GLY A 86 12.50 -10.49 -14.92
C GLY A 86 11.34 -11.48 -14.84
N ASP A 87 11.55 -12.63 -15.47
CA ASP A 87 10.54 -13.69 -15.50
C ASP A 87 10.45 -14.41 -14.15
N VAL A 88 9.22 -14.55 -13.64
CA VAL A 88 8.93 -15.33 -12.44
C VAL A 88 8.29 -16.67 -12.86
N PRO A 89 8.91 -17.83 -12.55
CA PRO A 89 8.33 -19.13 -12.85
C PRO A 89 6.94 -19.29 -12.22
N GLY A 90 6.01 -19.99 -12.90
CA GLY A 90 4.65 -20.16 -12.39
C GLY A 90 4.53 -21.10 -11.19
N SER A 91 5.51 -21.98 -10.94
CA SER A 91 5.46 -22.94 -9.85
C SER A 91 6.30 -22.49 -8.64
N HIS A 92 5.75 -22.65 -7.43
CA HIS A 92 6.45 -22.34 -6.18
C HIS A 92 7.76 -23.14 -6.01
N ALA A 93 7.80 -24.38 -6.52
CA ALA A 93 8.99 -25.23 -6.45
C ALA A 93 10.14 -24.69 -7.30
N GLU A 94 9.84 -24.10 -8.46
CA GLU A 94 10.84 -23.45 -9.30
C GLU A 94 11.23 -22.08 -8.78
N GLN A 95 10.26 -21.29 -8.31
CA GLN A 95 10.51 -20.01 -7.63
C GLN A 95 11.48 -20.17 -6.45
N ALA A 96 11.31 -21.22 -5.64
CA ALA A 96 12.17 -21.51 -4.49
C ALA A 96 13.63 -21.85 -4.86
N ARG A 97 13.92 -22.15 -6.13
CA ARG A 97 15.29 -22.39 -6.62
C ARG A 97 15.99 -21.11 -7.04
N LEU A 98 15.26 -20.00 -7.21
CA LEU A 98 15.85 -18.72 -7.56
C LEU A 98 16.58 -18.13 -6.36
N LYS A 99 17.70 -17.44 -6.64
CA LYS A 99 18.46 -16.73 -5.60
C LYS A 99 17.65 -15.58 -4.98
N TRP A 100 16.77 -14.97 -5.77
CA TRP A 100 15.84 -13.93 -5.39
C TRP A 100 14.69 -13.94 -6.41
N LEU A 101 13.51 -13.46 -6.03
CA LEU A 101 12.37 -13.32 -6.93
C LEU A 101 12.39 -11.93 -7.58
N PRO A 102 12.46 -11.83 -8.92
CA PRO A 102 12.33 -10.56 -9.60
C PRO A 102 10.89 -10.04 -9.56
N TYR A 103 10.74 -8.74 -9.81
CA TYR A 103 9.44 -8.18 -10.15
C TYR A 103 9.13 -8.51 -11.62
N THR A 104 7.87 -8.77 -11.91
CA THR A 104 7.40 -9.07 -13.28
C THR A 104 7.28 -7.82 -14.14
N SER A 105 7.19 -6.62 -13.53
CA SER A 105 7.11 -5.35 -14.24
C SER A 105 7.61 -4.17 -13.42
N LEU A 106 7.92 -3.05 -14.09
CA LEU A 106 8.23 -1.77 -13.42
C LEU A 106 7.05 -1.25 -12.59
N LEU A 107 5.81 -1.52 -13.01
CA LEU A 107 4.62 -1.15 -12.26
C LEU A 107 4.56 -1.92 -10.93
N GLU A 108 4.77 -3.23 -10.96
CA GLU A 108 4.84 -4.05 -9.75
C GLU A 108 5.97 -3.57 -8.83
N PHE A 109 7.16 -3.32 -9.38
CA PHE A 109 8.28 -2.77 -8.61
C PHE A 109 7.93 -1.45 -7.91
N VAL A 110 7.34 -0.49 -8.63
CA VAL A 110 6.95 0.81 -8.06
C VAL A 110 5.83 0.63 -7.03
N ALA A 111 4.84 -0.21 -7.32
CA ALA A 111 3.73 -0.50 -6.41
C ALA A 111 4.24 -1.09 -5.09
N GLU A 112 5.09 -2.13 -5.15
CA GLU A 112 5.69 -2.75 -3.97
C GLU A 112 6.64 -1.79 -3.25
N ARG A 113 7.43 -0.98 -3.97
CA ARG A 113 8.31 0.04 -3.36
C ARG A 113 7.57 1.06 -2.51
N PHE A 114 6.32 1.38 -2.85
CA PHE A 114 5.48 2.33 -2.13
C PHE A 114 4.28 1.66 -1.44
N HIS A 115 4.34 0.34 -1.21
CA HIS A 115 3.30 -0.47 -0.57
C HIS A 115 1.88 -0.23 -1.13
N SER A 116 1.78 0.12 -2.41
CA SER A 116 0.56 0.58 -3.06
C SER A 116 -0.02 -0.49 -3.97
N ALA A 117 -1.30 -0.38 -4.29
CA ALA A 117 -1.89 -1.19 -5.35
C ALA A 117 -1.46 -0.67 -6.72
N GLU A 118 -1.11 -1.56 -7.64
CA GLU A 118 -0.78 -1.21 -9.03
C GLU A 118 -1.88 -0.37 -9.69
N THR A 119 -3.14 -0.76 -9.48
CA THR A 119 -4.31 -0.05 -10.00
C THR A 119 -4.44 1.37 -9.42
N PHE A 120 -3.98 1.60 -8.19
CA PHE A 120 -3.98 2.93 -7.58
C PHE A 120 -2.89 3.81 -8.21
N ILE A 121 -1.69 3.27 -8.40
CA ILE A 121 -0.59 3.95 -9.11
C ILE A 121 -1.01 4.31 -10.54
N GLN A 122 -1.67 3.40 -11.25
CA GLN A 122 -2.23 3.66 -12.59
C GLN A 122 -3.26 4.79 -12.57
N LYS A 123 -4.17 4.77 -11.60
CA LYS A 123 -5.20 5.81 -11.44
C LYS A 123 -4.59 7.19 -11.18
N LEU A 124 -3.53 7.28 -10.39
CA LEU A 124 -2.85 8.55 -10.09
C LEU A 124 -2.13 9.16 -11.31
N ASN A 125 -1.84 8.36 -12.34
CA ASN A 125 -1.12 8.82 -13.52
C ASN A 125 -1.92 8.53 -14.80
N PRO A 126 -3.07 9.20 -15.00
CA PRO A 126 -3.85 9.02 -16.21
C PRO A 126 -3.02 9.42 -17.44
N GLY A 127 -2.98 8.55 -18.45
CA GLY A 127 -2.26 8.78 -19.70
C GLY A 127 -0.83 8.24 -19.77
N LYS A 128 -0.30 7.64 -18.69
CA LYS A 128 0.94 6.84 -18.79
C LYS A 128 0.68 5.53 -19.53
N ASN A 129 1.58 5.16 -20.44
CA ASN A 129 1.57 3.83 -21.05
C ASN A 129 2.31 2.85 -20.13
N TRP A 130 1.53 2.05 -19.37
CA TRP A 130 2.06 1.09 -18.42
C TRP A 130 2.67 -0.17 -19.06
N GLU A 131 2.32 -0.47 -20.32
CA GLU A 131 2.86 -1.62 -21.06
C GLU A 131 4.26 -1.34 -21.62
N HIS A 132 4.61 -0.06 -21.78
CA HIS A 132 5.88 0.39 -22.38
C HIS A 132 6.59 1.41 -21.50
N LEU A 133 6.56 1.22 -20.18
CA LEU A 133 7.33 2.07 -19.26
C LEU A 133 8.81 1.98 -19.55
N GLN A 134 9.42 3.14 -19.77
CA GLN A 134 10.85 3.32 -19.93
C GLN A 134 11.33 4.34 -18.87
N PRO A 135 12.61 4.27 -18.47
CA PRO A 135 13.26 5.31 -17.68
C PRO A 135 13.14 6.71 -18.31
#